data_AF-A0A2V2RJ08-F1
#
_entry.id   AF-A0A2V2RJ08-F1
#
_cell.length_a   1.000
_cell.length_b   1.000
_cell.length_c   1.000
_cell.angle_alpha   90.00
_cell.angle_beta   90.00
_cell.angle_gamma   90.00
#
_symmetry.space_group_name_H-M   'P 1'
#
loop_
_entity.id
_entity.type
_entity.pdbx_description
1 polymer ?
#
loop_
_entity_poly.entity_id
_entity_poly.type
_entity_poly.pdbx_seq_one_letter_code
_entity_poly.pdbx_strand_id
1 'polypeptide(L)'
;MIYQIATGEGLTYNGSSMGMQAFIKRVPGSIISHCGQDAEYTRNYILTAQPETETLCLKESWDGLHYVLSHNRRRPAKELDTMIVWDTSDLLGIAILGKEILNRDCKIGFGAPKWIEAAQVVDIAELLKDVEWKILEEEIIPEKMMRCGVYPEGLWDDEDK
;
A
#
# COMPACT_ATOMS: atom_id res chain seq x y z
N MET A 1 -12.05 -2.97 14.59
CA MET A 1 -10.91 -2.05 14.36
C MET A 1 -10.56 -2.13 12.89
N ILE A 2 -10.72 -1.04 12.13
CA ILE A 2 -10.53 -1.04 10.68
C ILE A 2 -9.18 -0.40 10.37
N TYR A 3 -8.49 -0.93 9.36
CA TYR A 3 -7.25 -0.35 8.86
C TYR A 3 -7.51 0.29 7.52
N GLN A 4 -7.10 1.54 7.40
CA GLN A 4 -7.16 2.31 6.18
C GLN A 4 -5.75 2.38 5.61
N ILE A 5 -5.65 2.13 4.31
CA ILE A 5 -4.42 2.24 3.55
C ILE A 5 -4.60 3.36 2.55
N ALA A 6 -3.74 4.37 2.66
CA ALA A 6 -3.68 5.47 1.74
C ALA A 6 -2.27 5.57 1.17
N THR A 7 -2.18 5.45 -0.15
CA THR A 7 -1.02 5.89 -0.93
C THR A 7 -1.23 7.36 -1.28
N GLY A 8 -0.24 8.21 -1.08
CA GLY A 8 -0.30 9.63 -1.41
C GLY A 8 1.08 10.17 -1.76
N GLU A 9 1.14 11.27 -2.50
CA GLU A 9 2.38 12.04 -2.58
C GLU A 9 2.75 12.51 -1.15
N GLY A 10 3.97 12.23 -0.72
CA GLY A 10 4.42 12.64 0.61
C GLY A 10 4.30 14.15 0.77
N LEU A 11 3.67 14.62 1.85
CA LEU A 11 3.68 16.04 2.21
C LEU A 11 5.13 16.48 2.46
N THR A 12 5.55 17.50 1.72
CA THR A 12 6.90 18.08 1.67
C THR A 12 7.59 18.16 3.04
N TYR A 13 8.81 17.61 3.10
CA TYR A 13 9.83 18.04 4.06
C TYR A 13 11.11 18.33 3.26
N ASN A 14 11.49 19.61 3.16
CA ASN A 14 12.78 20.08 2.62
C ASN A 14 13.12 19.87 1.12
N GLY A 15 12.17 20.07 0.20
CA GLY A 15 12.49 20.54 -1.16
C GLY A 15 13.21 19.57 -2.14
N SER A 16 13.30 18.28 -1.84
CA SER A 16 13.66 17.24 -2.84
C SER A 16 12.37 16.65 -3.45
N SER A 17 12.37 16.25 -4.73
CA SER A 17 11.20 15.63 -5.37
C SER A 17 10.80 14.37 -4.59
N MET A 18 9.74 14.44 -3.80
CA MET A 18 9.38 13.34 -2.90
C MET A 18 8.60 12.30 -3.66
N GLY A 19 9.07 11.06 -3.58
CA GLY A 19 8.38 9.92 -4.09
C GLY A 19 7.01 9.70 -3.44
N MET A 20 6.25 8.77 -4.03
CA MET A 20 4.96 8.37 -3.53
C MET A 20 5.11 7.55 -2.25
N GLN A 21 4.42 7.96 -1.20
CA GLN A 21 4.47 7.31 0.11
C GLN A 21 3.16 6.59 0.41
N ALA A 22 3.23 5.50 1.18
CA ALA A 22 2.04 4.85 1.72
C ALA A 22 1.98 4.95 3.24
N PHE A 23 0.75 5.06 3.74
CA PHE A 23 0.44 5.10 5.16
C PHE A 23 -0.62 4.04 5.48
N ILE A 24 -0.39 3.32 6.57
CA ILE A 24 -1.38 2.44 7.19
C ILE A 24 -1.87 3.15 8.45
N LYS A 25 -3.17 3.44 8.51
CA LYS A 25 -3.81 4.10 9.65
C LYS A 25 -4.81 3.19 10.32
N ARG A 26 -4.80 3.17 11.65
CA ARG A 26 -5.88 2.57 12.44
C ARG A 26 -7.03 3.56 12.54
N VAL A 27 -8.21 3.19 12.07
CA VAL A 27 -9.36 4.11 11.95
C VAL A 27 -10.60 3.54 12.64
N PRO A 28 -11.35 4.34 13.43
CA PRO A 28 -12.64 3.94 13.97
C PRO A 28 -13.67 3.67 12.86
N GLY A 29 -14.56 2.69 13.05
CA GLY A 29 -15.55 2.34 12.02
C GLY A 29 -16.53 3.46 11.68
N SER A 30 -16.87 4.31 12.66
CA SER A 30 -17.69 5.51 12.42
C SER A 30 -17.05 6.48 11.43
N ILE A 31 -15.72 6.60 11.44
CA ILE A 31 -14.99 7.46 10.50
C ILE A 31 -15.00 6.86 9.10
N ILE A 32 -14.84 5.53 8.98
CA ILE A 32 -14.90 4.83 7.69
C ILE A 32 -16.24 5.06 7.01
N SER A 33 -17.35 4.96 7.75
CA SER A 33 -18.69 5.26 7.22
C SER A 33 -18.83 6.70 6.72
N HIS A 34 -18.25 7.67 7.43
CA HIS A 34 -18.30 9.08 7.04
C HIS A 34 -17.43 9.34 5.80
N CYS A 35 -16.21 8.80 5.77
CA CYS A 35 -15.34 8.87 4.61
C CYS A 35 -16.00 8.25 3.36
N GLY A 36 -16.75 7.17 3.51
CA GLY A 36 -17.49 6.57 2.39
C GLY A 36 -18.52 7.48 1.72
N GLN A 37 -18.95 8.56 2.39
CA GLN A 37 -20.02 9.45 1.94
C GLN A 37 -19.51 10.82 1.49
N ASP A 38 -18.35 11.25 1.98
CA ASP A 38 -17.80 12.59 1.72
C ASP A 38 -16.32 12.50 1.29
N ALA A 39 -16.06 12.84 0.02
CA ALA A 39 -14.73 12.78 -0.56
C ALA A 39 -13.78 13.87 -0.03
N GLU A 40 -14.31 15.04 0.31
CA GLU A 40 -13.52 16.14 0.87
C GLU A 40 -13.13 15.82 2.31
N TYR A 41 -14.09 15.35 3.11
CA TYR A 41 -13.82 14.83 4.45
C TYR A 41 -12.77 13.71 4.42
N THR A 42 -12.93 12.74 3.52
CA THR A 42 -11.97 11.64 3.34
C THR A 42 -10.57 12.16 3.05
N ARG A 43 -10.46 13.10 2.10
CA ARG A 43 -9.17 13.70 1.72
C ARG A 43 -8.52 14.39 2.91
N ASN A 44 -9.28 15.21 3.63
CA ASN A 44 -8.79 15.95 4.78
C ASN A 44 -8.36 14.99 5.91
N TYR A 45 -9.15 13.96 6.20
CA TYR A 45 -8.82 12.97 7.22
C TYR A 45 -7.53 12.19 6.89
N ILE A 46 -7.32 11.85 5.61
CA ILE A 46 -6.11 11.14 5.16
C ILE A 46 -4.88 12.03 5.23
N LEU A 47 -4.97 13.28 4.76
CA LEU A 47 -3.80 14.15 4.64
C LEU A 47 -3.41 14.83 5.96
N THR A 48 -4.28 14.81 6.97
CA THR A 48 -3.98 15.40 8.28
C THR A 48 -3.42 14.36 9.26
N ALA A 49 -2.53 14.84 10.14
CA ALA A 49 -2.11 14.07 11.29
C ALA A 49 -3.29 13.90 12.25
N GLN A 50 -3.49 12.68 12.73
CA GLN A 50 -4.58 12.29 13.62
C GLN A 50 -3.92 11.78 14.91
N PRO A 51 -3.67 12.66 15.91
CA PRO A 51 -2.86 12.35 17.10
C PRO A 51 -3.32 11.11 17.87
N GLU A 52 -4.62 10.84 17.83
CA GLU A 52 -5.30 9.73 18.49
C GLU A 52 -5.26 8.41 17.70
N THR A 53 -4.75 8.42 16.47
CA THR A 53 -4.66 7.23 15.62
C THR A 53 -3.22 6.80 15.42
N GLU A 54 -2.97 5.51 15.61
CA GLU A 54 -1.71 4.90 15.25
C GLU A 54 -1.56 4.91 13.72
N THR A 55 -0.50 5.56 13.23
CA THR A 55 -0.17 5.69 11.81
C THR A 55 1.23 5.15 11.57
N LEU A 56 1.34 4.17 10.68
CA LEU A 56 2.61 3.65 10.17
C LEU A 56 2.87 4.24 8.78
N CYS A 57 4.04 4.86 8.59
CA CYS A 57 4.50 5.32 7.29
C CYS A 57 5.44 4.28 6.67
N LEU A 58 5.08 3.76 5.50
CA LEU A 58 5.89 2.81 4.73
C LEU A 58 6.88 3.52 3.78
N LYS A 59 6.85 4.86 3.74
CA LYS A 59 7.62 5.70 2.80
C LYS A 59 7.47 5.15 1.38
N GLU A 60 8.54 5.09 0.61
CA GLU A 60 8.57 4.61 -0.78
C GLU A 60 8.66 3.07 -0.88
N SER A 61 8.87 2.36 0.24
CA SER A 61 9.05 0.90 0.27
C SER A 61 7.76 0.10 0.12
N TRP A 62 6.60 0.76 0.00
CA TRP A 62 5.29 0.13 0.03
C TRP A 62 5.07 -0.86 -1.13
N ASP A 63 5.49 -0.51 -2.35
CA ASP A 63 5.26 -1.39 -3.51
C ASP A 63 6.24 -2.57 -3.51
N GLY A 64 7.48 -2.36 -3.08
CA GLY A 64 8.44 -3.43 -2.83
C GLY A 64 7.95 -4.41 -1.78
N LEU A 65 7.42 -3.91 -0.65
CA LEU A 65 6.85 -4.74 0.40
C LEU A 65 5.64 -5.54 -0.11
N HIS A 66 4.74 -4.89 -0.85
CA HIS A 66 3.62 -5.58 -1.49
C HIS A 66 4.07 -6.67 -2.46
N TYR A 67 5.06 -6.38 -3.30
CA TYR A 67 5.60 -7.32 -4.28
C TYR A 67 6.16 -8.60 -3.62
N VAL A 68 6.98 -8.43 -2.57
CA VAL A 68 7.59 -9.53 -1.83
C VAL A 68 6.54 -10.33 -1.06
N LEU A 69 5.62 -9.66 -0.36
CA LEU A 69 4.56 -10.32 0.42
C LEU A 69 3.55 -11.08 -0.46
N SER A 70 3.38 -10.67 -1.71
CA SER A 70 2.55 -11.39 -2.69
C SER A 70 3.31 -12.49 -3.44
N HIS A 71 4.48 -12.90 -2.94
CA HIS A 71 5.36 -13.91 -3.55
C HIS A 71 5.61 -13.64 -5.04
N ASN A 72 5.84 -12.38 -5.39
CA ASN A 72 6.20 -11.97 -6.74
C ASN A 72 5.20 -12.40 -7.82
N ARG A 73 3.90 -12.47 -7.46
CA ARG A 73 2.80 -12.83 -8.38
C ARG A 73 2.47 -11.73 -9.38
N ARG A 74 2.99 -10.51 -9.17
CA ARG A 74 2.87 -9.39 -10.11
C ARG A 74 3.50 -9.77 -11.45
N ARG A 75 2.77 -9.54 -12.54
CA ARG A 75 3.26 -9.78 -13.91
C ARG A 75 4.11 -8.60 -14.41
N PRO A 76 5.06 -8.83 -15.34
CA PRO A 76 5.82 -7.76 -15.97
C PRO A 76 4.92 -6.68 -16.58
N ALA A 77 5.28 -5.41 -16.42
CA ALA A 77 4.47 -4.29 -16.89
C ALA A 77 4.29 -4.29 -18.42
N LYS A 78 5.29 -4.82 -19.16
CA LYS A 78 5.25 -4.95 -20.63
C LYS A 78 4.27 -6.02 -21.15
N GLU A 79 3.76 -6.89 -20.29
CA GLU A 79 2.81 -7.95 -20.65
C GLU A 79 1.35 -7.56 -20.42
N LEU A 80 1.09 -6.37 -19.86
CA LEU A 80 -0.24 -5.90 -19.49
C LEU A 80 -0.50 -4.51 -20.10
N ASP A 81 -1.06 -4.48 -21.32
CA ASP A 81 -1.76 -3.30 -21.88
C ASP A 81 -3.04 -2.93 -21.09
N THR A 82 -3.34 -3.67 -20.02
CA THR A 82 -4.59 -3.54 -19.26
C THR A 82 -4.30 -3.73 -17.78
N MET A 83 -4.88 -2.83 -16.98
CA MET A 83 -5.02 -2.81 -15.51
C MET A 83 -4.36 -3.97 -14.74
N ILE A 84 -3.48 -3.64 -13.80
CA ILE A 84 -3.01 -4.60 -12.80
C ILE A 84 -4.21 -5.14 -12.02
N VAL A 85 -4.65 -6.36 -12.34
CA VAL A 85 -5.70 -7.07 -11.60
C VAL A 85 -5.03 -7.73 -10.41
N TRP A 86 -5.12 -7.07 -9.25
CA TRP A 86 -4.64 -7.63 -7.99
C TRP A 86 -5.61 -8.72 -7.51
N ASP A 87 -5.07 -9.87 -7.12
CA ASP A 87 -5.85 -10.94 -6.52
C ASP A 87 -6.30 -10.53 -5.12
N THR A 88 -7.56 -10.10 -5.00
CA THR A 88 -8.16 -9.72 -3.70
C THR A 88 -8.39 -10.90 -2.74
N SER A 89 -8.02 -12.13 -3.12
CA SER A 89 -7.94 -13.27 -2.20
C SER A 89 -6.58 -13.39 -1.50
N ASP A 90 -5.55 -12.68 -1.98
CA ASP A 90 -4.23 -12.62 -1.35
C ASP A 90 -4.26 -11.67 -0.14
N LEU A 91 -4.44 -12.26 1.05
CA LEU A 91 -4.50 -11.50 2.30
C LEU A 91 -3.19 -10.75 2.60
N LEU A 92 -2.03 -11.28 2.21
CA LEU A 92 -0.75 -10.61 2.42
C LEU A 92 -0.58 -9.41 1.48
N GLY A 93 -1.03 -9.52 0.23
CA GLY A 93 -1.14 -8.37 -0.67
C GLY A 93 -2.12 -7.30 -0.15
N ILE A 94 -3.27 -7.74 0.35
CA ILE A 94 -4.28 -6.86 0.97
C ILE A 94 -3.73 -6.10 2.18
N ALA A 95 -2.80 -6.69 2.94
CA ALA A 95 -2.18 -6.05 4.10
C ALA A 95 -1.49 -4.72 3.77
N ILE A 96 -1.04 -4.56 2.52
CA ILE A 96 -0.30 -3.37 2.07
C ILE A 96 -1.15 -2.46 1.18
N LEU A 97 -2.04 -2.99 0.34
CA LEU A 97 -2.81 -2.17 -0.62
C LEU A 97 -4.28 -1.97 -0.24
N GLY A 98 -4.80 -2.75 0.70
CA GLY A 98 -6.19 -2.71 1.12
C GLY A 98 -7.12 -3.42 0.15
N LYS A 99 -8.33 -3.73 0.62
CA LYS A 99 -9.31 -4.53 -0.13
C LYS A 99 -10.40 -3.65 -0.74
N GLU A 100 -11.15 -2.99 0.12
CA GLU A 100 -12.34 -2.22 -0.28
C GLU A 100 -11.96 -0.77 -0.57
N ILE A 101 -12.50 -0.21 -1.65
CA ILE A 101 -12.34 1.23 -1.91
C ILE A 101 -13.14 2.00 -0.86
N LEU A 102 -12.48 2.93 -0.16
CA LEU A 102 -13.12 3.76 0.84
C LEU A 102 -14.06 4.77 0.19
N ASN A 103 -13.56 5.53 -0.78
CA ASN A 103 -14.34 6.51 -1.51
C ASN A 103 -13.76 6.67 -2.93
N ARG A 104 -14.55 6.37 -3.97
CA ARG A 104 -14.10 6.39 -5.37
C ARG A 104 -13.84 7.79 -5.91
N ASP A 105 -14.52 8.79 -5.35
CA ASP A 105 -14.42 10.19 -5.77
C ASP A 105 -13.26 10.90 -5.08
N CYS A 106 -12.73 10.33 -3.99
CA CYS A 106 -11.51 10.79 -3.34
C CYS A 106 -10.27 10.17 -4.03
N LYS A 107 -9.58 10.94 -4.86
CA LYS A 107 -8.30 10.51 -5.48
C LYS A 107 -7.11 11.17 -4.78
N ILE A 108 -6.19 10.34 -4.28
CA ILE A 108 -4.96 10.76 -3.59
C ILE A 108 -3.81 9.91 -4.13
N GLY A 109 -2.76 10.54 -4.66
CA GLY A 109 -1.61 9.83 -5.23
C GLY A 109 -2.01 8.76 -6.26
N PHE A 110 -1.66 7.49 -5.98
CA PHE A 110 -1.87 6.33 -6.86
C PHE A 110 -3.34 6.01 -7.16
N GLY A 111 -4.29 6.45 -6.34
CA GLY A 111 -5.67 6.05 -6.54
C GLY A 111 -6.62 6.43 -5.42
N ALA A 112 -7.75 5.72 -5.38
CA ALA A 112 -8.69 5.85 -4.29
C ALA A 112 -8.14 5.15 -3.04
N PRO A 113 -8.25 5.77 -1.86
CA PRO A 113 -7.84 5.13 -0.61
C PRO A 113 -8.67 3.86 -0.37
N LYS A 114 -8.06 2.88 0.27
CA LYS A 114 -8.70 1.59 0.55
C LYS A 114 -8.71 1.29 2.04
N TRP A 115 -9.50 0.29 2.41
CA TRP A 115 -9.62 -0.17 3.79
C TRP A 115 -9.84 -1.68 3.88
N ILE A 116 -9.68 -2.22 5.08
CA ILE A 116 -9.88 -3.63 5.40
C ILE A 116 -10.68 -3.79 6.69
N GLU A 117 -11.55 -4.79 6.72
CA GLU A 117 -12.39 -5.09 7.87
C GLU A 117 -11.59 -5.61 9.07
N ALA A 118 -12.15 -5.41 10.26
CA ALA A 118 -11.50 -5.83 11.50
C ALA A 118 -11.18 -7.33 11.56
N ALA A 119 -12.09 -8.17 11.04
CA ALA A 119 -11.87 -9.61 10.98
C ALA A 119 -10.67 -9.95 10.08
N GLN A 120 -10.56 -9.29 8.92
CA GLN A 120 -9.47 -9.54 7.97
C GLN A 120 -8.11 -9.11 8.52
N VAL A 121 -8.07 -8.06 9.34
CA VAL A 121 -6.84 -7.64 10.03
C VAL A 121 -6.34 -8.76 10.93
N VAL A 122 -7.23 -9.43 11.66
CA VAL A 122 -6.87 -10.55 12.53
C VAL A 122 -6.32 -11.69 11.69
N ASP A 123 -6.98 -12.03 10.59
CA ASP A 123 -6.51 -13.09 9.68
C ASP A 123 -5.13 -12.76 9.08
N ILE A 124 -4.92 -11.51 8.67
CA ILE A 124 -3.63 -11.02 8.17
C ILE A 124 -2.55 -11.07 9.25
N ALA A 125 -2.87 -10.67 10.47
CA ALA A 125 -1.93 -10.67 11.58
C ALA A 125 -1.49 -12.09 11.94
N GLU A 126 -2.38 -13.09 11.86
CA GLU A 126 -2.01 -14.49 12.03
C GLU A 126 -1.10 -14.96 10.89
N LEU A 127 -1.43 -14.67 9.63
CA LEU A 127 -0.57 -15.05 8.50
C LEU A 127 0.84 -14.46 8.60
N LEU A 128 0.96 -13.20 9.03
CA LEU A 128 2.25 -12.52 9.17
C LEU A 128 3.15 -13.14 10.26
N LYS A 129 2.62 -13.90 11.23
CA LYS A 129 3.45 -14.58 12.24
C LYS A 129 4.27 -15.72 11.65
N ASP A 130 3.76 -16.35 10.61
CA ASP A 130 4.40 -17.49 9.95
C ASP A 130 5.34 -17.05 8.81
N VAL A 131 5.41 -15.74 8.54
CA VAL A 131 6.29 -15.20 7.50
C VAL A 131 7.72 -15.12 8.03
N GLU A 132 8.60 -15.94 7.48
CA GLU A 132 10.03 -15.90 7.79
C GLU A 132 10.75 -14.86 6.93
N TRP A 133 11.53 -13.98 7.59
CA TRP A 133 12.28 -12.92 6.92
C TRP A 133 13.23 -13.47 5.84
N LYS A 134 13.87 -14.61 6.11
CA LYS A 134 14.78 -15.27 5.17
C LYS A 134 14.08 -15.64 3.86
N ILE A 135 12.83 -16.10 3.92
CA ILE A 135 12.04 -16.44 2.73
C ILE A 135 11.73 -15.17 1.94
N LEU A 136 11.38 -14.08 2.61
CA LEU A 136 11.10 -12.81 1.94
C LEU A 136 12.33 -12.20 1.25
N GLU A 137 13.52 -12.33 1.84
CA GLU A 137 14.76 -11.85 1.22
C GLU A 137 15.05 -12.59 -0.11
N GLU A 138 14.77 -13.89 -0.18
CA GLU A 138 14.94 -14.69 -1.40
C GLU A 138 13.97 -14.25 -2.52
N GLU A 139 12.86 -13.58 -2.18
CA GLU A 139 11.90 -13.02 -3.14
C GLU A 139 12.32 -11.63 -3.67
N ILE A 140 13.32 -10.98 -3.08
CA ILE A 140 13.88 -9.70 -3.58
C ILE A 140 14.79 -10.01 -4.77
N ILE A 141 14.20 -10.07 -5.97
CA ILE A 141 14.90 -10.30 -7.23
C ILE A 141 14.89 -9.01 -8.05
N PRO A 142 15.95 -8.18 -8.00
CA PRO A 142 15.96 -6.83 -8.60
C PRO A 142 15.55 -6.82 -10.07
N GLU A 143 16.06 -7.75 -10.89
CA GLU A 143 15.72 -7.81 -12.32
C GLU A 143 14.25 -8.15 -12.57
N LYS A 144 13.61 -8.88 -11.66
CA LYS A 144 12.18 -9.16 -11.74
C LYS A 144 11.37 -7.96 -11.25
N MET A 145 11.78 -7.30 -10.16
CA MET A 145 11.16 -6.07 -9.65
C MET A 145 11.16 -4.95 -10.69
N MET A 146 12.29 -4.71 -11.35
CA MET A 146 12.41 -3.77 -12.48
C MET A 146 11.42 -4.10 -13.61
N ARG A 147 11.40 -5.36 -14.06
CA ARG A 147 10.50 -5.80 -15.15
C ARG A 147 9.02 -5.67 -14.78
N CYS A 148 8.69 -5.78 -13.49
CA CYS A 148 7.33 -5.61 -12.97
C CYS A 148 6.96 -4.16 -12.72
N GLY A 149 7.90 -3.21 -12.86
CA GLY A 149 7.69 -1.80 -12.58
C GLY A 149 7.37 -1.56 -11.10
N VAL A 150 8.10 -2.23 -10.21
CA VAL A 150 7.95 -2.03 -8.76
C VAL A 150 8.50 -0.66 -8.38
N TYR A 151 7.69 0.13 -7.68
CA TYR A 151 8.06 1.45 -7.19
C TYR A 151 9.02 1.37 -5.97
N PRO A 152 9.97 2.31 -5.80
CA PRO A 152 10.36 3.35 -6.75
C PRO A 152 11.16 2.78 -7.93
N GLU A 153 10.90 3.30 -9.13
CA GLU A 153 11.68 2.93 -10.33
C GLU A 153 13.14 3.40 -10.19
N GLY A 154 14.08 2.65 -10.77
CA GLY A 154 15.52 2.97 -10.74
C GLY A 154 16.24 2.60 -9.44
N LEU A 155 15.54 2.30 -8.34
CA LEU A 155 16.16 1.84 -7.10
C LEU A 155 16.59 0.36 -7.15
N TRP A 156 15.97 -0.41 -8.04
CA TRP A 156 16.25 -1.84 -8.23
C TRP A 156 17.28 -2.09 -9.35
N ASP A 157 17.84 -1.02 -9.91
CA ASP A 157 18.87 -1.10 -10.95
C ASP A 157 20.19 -1.48 -10.28
N ASP A 158 20.68 -2.69 -10.58
CA ASP A 158 22.01 -3.17 -10.19
C ASP A 158 23.10 -2.43 -11.01
N GLU A 159 23.21 -1.10 -10.92
CA GLU A 159 24.28 -0.34 -11.61
C GLU A 159 25.61 -0.26 -10.81
N ASP A 160 25.68 -0.84 -9.62
CA ASP A 160 26.94 -0.97 -8.86
C ASP A 160 27.29 -2.45 -8.59
N LYS A 161 27.87 -3.13 -9.59
CA LYS A 161 28.74 -4.32 -9.40
C LYS A 161 29.98 -4.26 -10.28
#